data_AF-A0A816E017-F1
#
_entry.id   AF-A0A816E017-F1
#
_cell.length_a   1.000
_cell.length_b   1.000
_cell.length_c   1.000
_cell.angle_alpha   90.00
_cell.angle_beta   90.00
_cell.angle_gamma   90.00
#
_symmetry.space_group_name_H-M   'P 1'
#
loop_
_entity.id
_entity.type
_entity.pdbx_description
1 polymer ?
#
loop_
_entity_poly.entity_id
_entity_poly.type
_entity_poly.pdbx_seq_one_letter_code
_entity_poly.pdbx_strand_id
1 'polypeptide(L)'
;MSSPVETFTTYKHSIELQKNVADLWWTVDDNEREITFELHINTTGWIALAGGMKGTDIGVGWVDQRGSVYFQDRYAFAKERPMLDNTTIDWFALQGREVSGWTAIQFKRLLDTCDLMDVPIKSGTNKLIFAYGLTDPIPSGPNGEISYHENQHGSRALSLRSYTDSLSEDTFAGLDYFDFRLNNACYISMLY
;
A
#
# COMPACT_ATOMS: atom_id res chain seq x y z
N MET A 1 -11.23 -12.39 -12.45
CA MET A 1 -12.20 -11.48 -11.83
C MET A 1 -11.45 -10.74 -10.75
N SER A 2 -11.43 -9.41 -10.86
CA SER A 2 -10.97 -8.49 -9.82
C SER A 2 -11.78 -8.69 -8.54
N SER A 3 -11.34 -8.06 -7.45
CA SER A 3 -12.07 -8.07 -6.18
C SER A 3 -13.57 -7.74 -6.42
N PRO A 4 -14.50 -8.55 -5.88
CA PRO A 4 -15.94 -8.26 -5.91
C PRO A 4 -16.33 -7.19 -4.88
N VAL A 5 -15.37 -6.71 -4.09
CA VAL A 5 -15.56 -5.75 -3.01
C VAL A 5 -15.47 -4.33 -3.59
N GLU A 6 -16.54 -3.54 -3.44
CA GLU A 6 -16.52 -2.11 -3.84
C GLU A 6 -15.50 -1.33 -3.00
N THR A 7 -14.92 -0.27 -3.55
CA THR A 7 -13.99 0.54 -2.76
C THR A 7 -14.73 1.33 -1.68
N PHE A 8 -14.11 1.56 -0.52
CA PHE A 8 -14.74 2.33 0.55
C PHE A 8 -14.85 3.84 0.25
N THR A 9 -14.04 4.33 -0.68
CA THR A 9 -14.05 5.72 -1.17
C THR A 9 -13.58 5.79 -2.62
N THR A 10 -13.47 7.00 -3.16
CA THR A 10 -12.89 7.28 -4.47
C THR A 10 -11.37 7.42 -4.35
N TYR A 11 -10.65 6.76 -5.25
CA TYR A 11 -9.19 6.82 -5.34
C TYR A 11 -8.72 7.42 -6.66
N LYS A 12 -7.60 8.13 -6.63
CA LYS A 12 -6.96 8.68 -7.84
C LYS A 12 -6.28 7.58 -8.66
N HIS A 13 -5.81 6.52 -8.01
CA HIS A 13 -5.02 5.46 -8.64
C HIS A 13 -5.48 4.07 -8.22
N SER A 14 -5.26 3.09 -9.09
CA SER A 14 -5.53 1.68 -8.84
C SER A 14 -4.62 0.79 -9.67
N ILE A 15 -4.39 -0.44 -9.19
CA ILE A 15 -3.64 -1.48 -9.91
C ILE A 15 -4.06 -2.88 -9.45
N GLU A 16 -4.11 -3.83 -10.39
CA GLU A 16 -4.18 -5.26 -10.08
C GLU A 16 -2.75 -5.74 -9.71
N LEU A 17 -2.50 -5.96 -8.43
CA LEU A 17 -1.20 -6.46 -7.93
C LEU A 17 -0.97 -7.89 -8.39
N GLN A 18 -1.99 -8.74 -8.33
CA GLN A 18 -1.95 -10.10 -8.86
C GLN A 18 -3.35 -10.53 -9.29
N LYS A 19 -3.43 -11.05 -10.51
CA LYS A 19 -4.69 -11.48 -11.13
C LYS A 19 -5.49 -12.40 -10.22
N ASN A 20 -6.72 -11.99 -9.93
CA ASN A 20 -7.69 -12.69 -9.05
C ASN A 20 -7.24 -12.89 -7.60
N VAL A 21 -6.16 -12.23 -7.16
CA VAL A 21 -5.57 -12.42 -5.84
C VAL A 21 -5.50 -11.12 -5.07
N ALA A 22 -4.98 -10.05 -5.67
CA ALA A 22 -4.75 -8.80 -4.96
C ALA A 22 -4.93 -7.59 -5.87
N ASP A 23 -5.67 -6.61 -5.37
CA ASP A 23 -5.91 -5.30 -5.99
C ASP A 23 -5.57 -4.19 -4.98
N LEU A 24 -5.01 -3.09 -5.46
CA LEU A 24 -4.60 -1.96 -4.64
C LEU A 24 -5.09 -0.65 -5.22
N TRP A 25 -5.66 0.19 -4.36
CA TRP A 25 -6.02 1.57 -4.66
C TRP A 25 -5.27 2.52 -3.74
N TRP A 26 -4.97 3.73 -4.24
CA TRP A 26 -4.36 4.74 -3.40
C TRP A 26 -4.62 6.18 -3.87
N THR A 27 -4.52 7.10 -2.92
CA THR A 27 -4.55 8.55 -3.11
C THR A 27 -3.53 9.18 -2.17
N VAL A 28 -2.77 10.15 -2.70
CA VAL A 28 -1.84 10.97 -1.91
C VAL A 28 -2.50 12.30 -1.58
N ASP A 29 -2.34 12.72 -0.33
CA ASP A 29 -2.59 14.08 0.15
C ASP A 29 -1.25 14.73 0.48
N ASP A 30 -0.78 15.60 -0.41
CA ASP A 30 0.51 16.28 -0.24
C ASP A 30 0.48 17.37 0.85
N ASN A 31 -0.70 17.91 1.18
CA ASN A 31 -0.83 18.94 2.22
C ASN A 31 -0.65 18.32 3.60
N GLU A 32 -1.34 17.19 3.85
CA GLU A 32 -1.22 16.43 5.09
C GLU A 32 0.03 15.51 5.10
N ARG A 33 0.71 15.39 3.95
CA ARG A 33 1.83 14.47 3.72
C ARG A 33 1.45 13.02 4.05
N GLU A 34 0.26 12.60 3.64
CA GLU A 34 -0.30 11.27 3.88
C GLU A 34 -0.58 10.54 2.57
N ILE A 35 -0.53 9.21 2.62
CA ILE A 35 -1.06 8.33 1.58
C ILE A 35 -2.13 7.44 2.20
N THR A 36 -3.29 7.36 1.54
CA THR A 36 -4.34 6.41 1.89
C THR A 36 -4.36 5.29 0.87
N PHE A 37 -4.29 4.06 1.36
CA PHE A 37 -4.41 2.84 0.59
C PHE A 37 -5.73 2.14 0.86
N GLU A 38 -6.18 1.35 -0.10
CA GLU A 38 -7.14 0.28 0.11
C GLU A 38 -6.64 -0.97 -0.60
N LEU A 39 -6.44 -2.04 0.17
CA LEU A 39 -5.89 -3.30 -0.29
C LEU A 39 -6.96 -4.37 -0.18
N HIS A 40 -7.27 -4.99 -1.32
CA HIS A 40 -8.16 -6.15 -1.39
C HIS A 40 -7.33 -7.38 -1.68
N ILE A 41 -7.44 -8.42 -0.86
CA ILE A 41 -6.85 -9.73 -1.14
C ILE A 41 -7.90 -10.83 -1.01
N ASN A 42 -7.85 -11.79 -1.93
CA ASN A 42 -8.69 -12.99 -1.94
C ASN A 42 -8.27 -13.96 -0.83
N THR A 43 -8.61 -13.62 0.40
CA THR A 43 -8.44 -14.42 1.62
C THR A 43 -9.49 -14.03 2.66
N THR A 44 -9.67 -14.87 3.68
CA THR A 44 -10.45 -14.61 4.91
C THR A 44 -9.52 -14.60 6.12
N GLY A 45 -8.38 -13.94 5.97
CA GLY A 45 -7.29 -13.98 6.92
C GLY A 45 -6.50 -12.69 6.82
N TRP A 46 -5.34 -12.66 7.46
CA TRP A 46 -4.55 -11.43 7.47
C TRP A 46 -3.98 -11.07 6.09
N ILE A 47 -3.87 -9.78 5.84
CA ILE A 47 -3.27 -9.17 4.66
C ILE A 47 -2.15 -8.22 5.08
N ALA A 48 -1.13 -8.06 4.24
CA ALA A 48 -0.03 -7.16 4.52
C ALA A 48 0.46 -6.42 3.28
N LEU A 49 0.94 -5.19 3.49
CA LEU A 49 1.61 -4.36 2.49
C LEU A 49 2.90 -3.78 3.07
N ALA A 50 3.97 -3.76 2.27
CA ALA A 50 5.25 -3.17 2.68
C ALA A 50 6.07 -2.69 1.48
N GLY A 51 7.04 -1.82 1.73
CA GLY A 51 8.06 -1.41 0.75
C GLY A 51 9.14 -2.47 0.49
N GLY A 52 9.19 -3.50 1.32
CA GLY A 52 10.18 -4.56 1.32
C GLY A 52 9.91 -5.57 2.44
N MET A 53 10.82 -6.53 2.62
CA MET A 53 10.72 -7.51 3.71
C MET A 53 11.79 -7.31 4.78
N LYS A 54 12.96 -6.76 4.43
CA LYS A 54 14.04 -6.52 5.39
C LYS A 54 14.24 -5.03 5.52
N GLY A 55 14.25 -4.55 6.76
CA GLY A 55 14.50 -3.16 7.10
C GLY A 55 13.37 -2.23 6.65
N THR A 56 12.13 -2.70 6.75
CA THR A 56 10.94 -1.96 6.30
C THR A 56 9.76 -2.26 7.21
N ASP A 57 8.86 -1.29 7.31
CA ASP A 57 7.60 -1.42 8.03
C ASP A 57 6.57 -2.11 7.17
N ILE A 58 5.74 -2.88 7.85
CA ILE A 58 4.80 -3.81 7.28
C ILE A 58 3.48 -3.55 7.98
N GLY A 59 2.58 -2.89 7.26
CA GLY A 59 1.20 -2.78 7.69
C GLY A 59 0.52 -4.14 7.53
N VAL A 60 0.09 -4.75 8.63
CA VAL A 60 -0.66 -6.01 8.64
C VAL A 60 -2.05 -5.76 9.22
N GLY A 61 -3.09 -6.19 8.51
CA GLY A 61 -4.45 -6.13 9.03
C GLY A 61 -5.27 -7.37 8.75
N TRP A 62 -6.34 -7.55 9.50
CA TRP A 62 -7.34 -8.60 9.32
C TRP A 62 -8.70 -8.13 9.85
N VAL A 63 -9.76 -8.87 9.55
CA VAL A 63 -11.11 -8.59 10.03
C VAL A 63 -11.60 -9.84 10.74
N ASP A 64 -11.90 -9.73 12.03
CA ASP A 64 -12.36 -10.90 12.78
C ASP A 64 -13.77 -11.35 12.35
N GLN A 65 -14.17 -12.52 12.86
CA GLN A 65 -15.50 -13.09 12.64
C GLN A 65 -16.67 -12.20 13.11
N ARG A 66 -16.41 -11.15 13.89
CA ARG A 66 -17.41 -10.17 14.36
C ARG A 66 -17.43 -8.92 13.48
N GLY A 67 -16.58 -8.83 12.46
CA GLY A 67 -16.42 -7.66 11.60
C GLY A 67 -15.51 -6.58 12.19
N SER A 68 -14.79 -6.88 13.27
CA SER A 68 -13.85 -5.94 13.91
C SER A 68 -12.55 -5.90 13.12
N VAL A 69 -12.10 -4.70 12.78
CA VAL A 69 -10.88 -4.49 12.00
C VAL A 69 -9.69 -4.37 12.94
N TYR A 70 -8.65 -5.13 12.65
CA TYR A 70 -7.38 -5.04 13.35
C TYR A 70 -6.30 -4.64 12.36
N PHE A 71 -5.40 -3.78 12.81
CA PHE A 71 -4.25 -3.34 12.02
C PHE A 71 -3.06 -3.12 12.93
N GLN A 72 -1.92 -3.57 12.48
CA GLN A 72 -0.68 -3.58 13.22
C GLN A 72 0.44 -3.05 12.34
N ASP A 73 1.18 -2.11 12.90
CA ASP A 73 2.47 -1.72 12.38
C ASP A 73 3.53 -2.71 12.86
N ARG A 74 4.34 -3.21 11.94
CA ARG A 74 5.34 -4.23 12.23
C ARG A 74 6.63 -3.96 11.50
N TYR A 75 7.74 -4.17 12.20
CA TYR A 75 9.07 -4.04 11.65
C TYR A 75 9.74 -5.40 11.46
N ALA A 76 10.41 -5.57 10.31
CA ALA A 76 11.17 -6.77 10.01
C ALA A 76 12.69 -6.51 9.96
N PHE A 77 13.38 -6.86 11.05
CA PHE A 77 14.85 -6.75 11.15
C PHE A 77 15.60 -7.69 10.18
N ALA A 78 15.01 -8.85 9.90
CA ALA A 78 15.54 -9.87 8.99
C ALA A 78 14.41 -10.53 8.19
N LYS A 79 14.74 -11.55 7.39
CA LYS A 79 13.74 -12.40 6.71
C LYS A 79 13.10 -13.37 7.71
N GLU A 80 12.46 -12.81 8.72
CA GLU A 80 11.81 -13.51 9.82
C GLU A 80 10.47 -12.87 10.14
N ARG A 81 9.74 -13.41 11.11
CA ARG A 81 8.44 -12.89 11.50
C ARG A 81 8.59 -11.41 11.94
N PRO A 82 7.86 -10.47 11.34
CA PRO A 82 7.91 -9.07 11.74
C PRO A 82 7.44 -8.91 13.19
N MET A 83 8.20 -8.16 13.97
CA MET A 83 7.85 -7.80 15.34
C MET A 83 6.95 -6.56 15.33
N LEU A 84 6.14 -6.35 16.35
CA LEU A 84 5.39 -5.10 16.45
C LEU A 84 6.37 -3.94 16.56
N ASP A 85 6.07 -2.88 15.81
CA ASP A 85 6.67 -1.59 16.09
C ASP A 85 5.90 -0.94 17.25
N ASN A 86 6.56 -0.81 18.39
CA ASN A 86 6.01 -0.17 19.58
C ASN A 86 6.65 1.21 19.81
N THR A 87 7.51 1.66 18.89
CA THR A 87 8.28 2.89 18.98
C THR A 87 7.65 4.01 18.17
N THR A 88 7.09 3.67 17.02
CA THR A 88 6.27 4.55 16.17
C THR A 88 4.97 3.85 15.79
N ILE A 89 3.91 4.62 15.54
CA ILE A 89 2.66 4.10 14.96
C ILE A 89 2.47 4.88 13.69
N ASP A 90 2.89 4.30 12.57
CA ASP A 90 2.93 5.01 11.29
C ASP A 90 1.76 4.64 10.39
N TRP A 91 1.05 3.55 10.71
CA TRP A 91 -0.08 3.06 9.96
C TRP A 91 -1.36 3.02 10.77
N PHE A 92 -2.44 3.52 10.17
CA PHE A 92 -3.75 3.57 10.79
C PHE A 92 -4.79 2.92 9.89
N ALA A 93 -5.44 1.86 10.35
CA ALA A 93 -6.64 1.38 9.68
C ALA A 93 -7.78 2.38 9.88
N LEU A 94 -8.46 2.67 8.78
CA LEU A 94 -9.67 3.49 8.76
C LEU A 94 -10.89 2.61 8.86
N GLN A 95 -10.91 1.52 8.09
CA GLN A 95 -12.01 0.55 8.03
C GLN A 95 -11.58 -0.70 7.25
N GLY A 96 -12.38 -1.76 7.37
CA GLY A 96 -12.12 -3.03 6.74
C GLY A 96 -13.36 -3.93 6.76
N ARG A 97 -13.42 -4.88 5.83
CA ARG A 97 -14.48 -5.88 5.77
C ARG A 97 -14.03 -7.15 5.06
N GLU A 98 -14.70 -8.24 5.39
CA GLU A 98 -14.63 -9.48 4.62
C GLU A 98 -15.93 -9.72 3.87
N VAL A 99 -15.83 -9.90 2.55
CA VAL A 99 -16.99 -10.18 1.70
C VAL A 99 -16.59 -11.18 0.62
N SER A 100 -17.37 -12.25 0.48
CA SER A 100 -17.20 -13.24 -0.60
C SER A 100 -15.79 -13.86 -0.69
N GLY A 101 -15.14 -14.09 0.46
CA GLY A 101 -13.79 -14.66 0.52
C GLY A 101 -12.67 -13.66 0.30
N TRP A 102 -12.97 -12.36 0.25
CA TRP A 102 -11.99 -11.29 0.14
C TRP A 102 -11.93 -10.47 1.42
N THR A 103 -10.71 -10.17 1.85
CA THR A 103 -10.41 -9.22 2.91
C THR A 103 -10.03 -7.89 2.27
N ALA A 104 -10.75 -6.85 2.63
CA ALA A 104 -10.55 -5.49 2.15
C ALA A 104 -10.27 -4.57 3.34
N ILE A 105 -9.14 -3.87 3.34
CA ILE A 105 -8.80 -2.91 4.39
C ILE A 105 -8.31 -1.62 3.78
N GLN A 106 -8.88 -0.52 4.26
CA GLN A 106 -8.43 0.83 4.02
C GLN A 106 -7.56 1.29 5.19
N PHE A 107 -6.36 1.76 4.88
CA PHE A 107 -5.41 2.25 5.87
C PHE A 107 -4.62 3.43 5.32
N LYS A 108 -4.07 4.25 6.20
CA LYS A 108 -3.24 5.40 5.84
C LYS A 108 -1.90 5.38 6.55
N ARG A 109 -0.91 6.02 5.92
CA ARG A 109 0.45 6.21 6.44
C ARG A 109 0.96 7.60 6.06
N LEU A 110 1.78 8.21 6.91
CA LEU A 110 2.57 9.38 6.52
C LEU A 110 3.56 9.01 5.40
N LEU A 111 3.82 9.97 4.50
CA LEU A 111 4.80 9.78 3.41
C LEU A 111 6.23 9.63 3.93
N ASP A 112 6.53 10.27 5.05
CA ASP A 112 7.81 10.23 5.74
C ASP A 112 7.54 10.43 7.23
N THR A 113 7.88 9.43 8.03
CA THR A 113 7.65 9.35 9.47
C THR A 113 8.84 9.89 10.26
N CYS A 114 9.93 10.24 9.55
CA CYS A 114 11.23 10.60 10.12
C CYS A 114 11.83 9.52 11.03
N ASP A 115 11.32 8.28 10.98
CA ASP A 115 11.96 7.12 11.57
C ASP A 115 13.11 6.66 10.67
N LEU A 116 14.28 6.38 11.25
CA LEU A 116 15.44 5.87 10.54
C LEU A 116 15.23 4.42 10.05
N MET A 117 14.26 3.74 10.62
CA MET A 117 13.90 2.37 10.29
C MET A 117 12.89 2.31 9.14
N ASP A 118 12.19 3.42 8.88
CA ASP A 118 11.16 3.53 7.86
C ASP A 118 11.73 3.83 6.47
N VAL A 119 11.08 3.29 5.45
CA VAL A 119 11.35 3.67 4.07
C VAL A 119 10.37 4.76 3.65
N PRO A 120 10.83 6.02 3.49
CA PRO A 120 9.96 7.10 3.05
C PRO A 120 9.44 6.85 1.63
N ILE A 121 8.16 7.16 1.42
CA ILE A 121 7.51 7.07 0.11
C ILE A 121 7.90 8.31 -0.69
N LYS A 122 8.88 8.14 -1.58
CA LYS A 122 9.40 9.21 -2.44
C LYS A 122 8.75 9.17 -3.81
N SER A 123 8.80 10.32 -4.50
CA SER A 123 8.45 10.40 -5.92
C SER A 123 9.33 9.45 -6.74
N GLY A 124 8.74 8.82 -7.76
CA GLY A 124 9.42 7.84 -8.60
C GLY A 124 9.05 6.40 -8.28
N THR A 125 9.88 5.46 -8.71
CA THR A 125 9.56 4.02 -8.64
C THR A 125 9.71 3.50 -7.21
N ASN A 126 8.60 3.03 -6.64
CA ASN A 126 8.52 2.36 -5.37
C ASN A 126 8.35 0.86 -5.60
N LYS A 127 9.06 0.03 -4.84
CA LYS A 127 8.80 -1.40 -4.80
C LYS A 127 7.80 -1.66 -3.68
N LEU A 128 6.69 -2.30 -4.02
CA LEU A 128 5.74 -2.84 -3.07
C LEU A 128 5.81 -4.36 -3.04
N ILE A 129 5.67 -4.90 -1.85
CA ILE A 129 5.36 -6.31 -1.63
C ILE A 129 4.01 -6.40 -0.91
N PHE A 130 3.31 -7.49 -1.19
CA PHE A 130 2.12 -7.87 -0.44
C PHE A 130 2.25 -9.33 -0.01
N ALA A 131 1.62 -9.67 1.10
CA ALA A 131 1.52 -11.04 1.60
C ALA A 131 0.17 -11.24 2.26
N TYR A 132 -0.24 -12.50 2.42
CA TYR A 132 -1.47 -12.82 3.12
C TYR A 132 -1.40 -14.20 3.76
N GLY A 133 -2.20 -14.37 4.82
CA GLY A 133 -2.47 -15.67 5.44
C GLY A 133 -3.88 -16.13 5.12
N LEU A 134 -4.09 -17.44 5.23
CA LEU A 134 -5.40 -18.06 5.00
C LEU A 134 -6.33 -18.03 6.22
N THR A 135 -5.82 -17.59 7.36
CA THR A 135 -6.56 -17.50 8.63
C THR A 135 -6.18 -16.23 9.36
N ASP A 136 -7.11 -15.72 10.16
CA ASP A 136 -6.82 -14.65 11.11
C ASP A 136 -5.71 -15.04 12.09
N PRO A 137 -4.93 -14.07 12.59
CA PRO A 137 -3.99 -14.30 13.66
C PRO A 137 -4.70 -14.83 14.91
N ILE A 138 -4.12 -15.86 15.54
CA ILE A 138 -4.64 -16.38 16.81
C ILE A 138 -4.40 -15.31 17.89
N PRO A 139 -5.39 -14.97 18.73
CA PRO A 139 -5.22 -14.03 19.85
C PRO A 139 -4.39 -14.65 20.99
N SER A 140 -3.13 -15.00 20.73
CA SER A 140 -2.15 -15.35 21.74
C SER A 140 -1.42 -14.08 22.18
N GLY A 141 -2.01 -13.37 23.14
CA GLY A 141 -1.49 -12.11 23.69
C GLY A 141 -1.91 -10.86 22.90
N PRO A 142 -1.45 -9.66 23.32
CA PRO A 142 -1.85 -8.38 22.72
C PRO A 142 -1.45 -8.22 21.25
N ASN A 143 -0.65 -9.14 20.73
CA ASN A 143 0.10 -8.94 19.50
C ASN A 143 -0.34 -9.85 18.36
N GLY A 144 -1.14 -10.91 18.60
CA GLY A 144 -1.59 -11.84 17.56
C GLY A 144 -0.44 -12.61 16.88
N GLU A 145 -0.54 -13.94 16.81
CA GLU A 145 0.46 -14.72 16.08
C GLU A 145 0.14 -14.75 14.59
N ILE A 146 0.89 -13.97 13.80
CA ILE A 146 0.81 -14.00 12.34
C ILE A 146 1.50 -15.26 11.83
N SER A 147 0.72 -16.10 11.13
CA SER A 147 1.21 -17.30 10.46
C SER A 147 2.18 -16.96 9.33
N TYR A 148 3.06 -17.89 8.96
CA TYR A 148 3.94 -17.68 7.82
C TYR A 148 3.13 -17.67 6.52
N HIS A 149 3.39 -16.70 5.64
CA HIS A 149 2.66 -16.52 4.37
C HIS A 149 3.03 -17.53 3.28
N GLU A 150 3.91 -18.50 3.55
CA GLU A 150 4.36 -19.50 2.56
C GLU A 150 4.59 -18.91 1.15
N ASN A 151 3.84 -19.36 0.14
CA ASN A 151 3.86 -18.87 -1.24
C ASN A 151 2.80 -17.79 -1.53
N GLN A 152 2.06 -17.32 -0.52
CA GLN A 152 1.00 -16.31 -0.58
C GLN A 152 1.58 -14.88 -0.51
N HIS A 153 2.47 -14.54 -1.43
CA HIS A 153 3.06 -13.22 -1.51
C HIS A 153 3.41 -12.82 -2.94
N GLY A 154 3.61 -11.53 -3.17
CA GLY A 154 4.02 -11.00 -4.46
C GLY A 154 4.69 -9.65 -4.35
N SER A 155 5.17 -9.14 -5.48
CA SER A 155 5.79 -7.81 -5.54
C SER A 155 5.47 -7.08 -6.85
N ARG A 156 5.37 -5.76 -6.77
CA ARG A 156 5.18 -4.86 -7.91
C ARG A 156 6.02 -3.61 -7.74
N ALA A 157 6.57 -3.11 -8.84
CA ALA A 157 7.20 -1.80 -8.89
C ALA A 157 6.22 -0.81 -9.51
N LEU A 158 5.93 0.29 -8.83
CA LEU A 158 5.01 1.33 -9.30
C LEU A 158 5.37 2.70 -8.72
N SER A 159 4.91 3.76 -9.36
CA SER A 159 5.01 5.12 -8.79
C SER A 159 3.81 5.39 -7.91
N LEU A 160 4.02 5.51 -6.60
CA LEU A 160 2.94 5.87 -5.66
C LEU A 160 2.66 7.37 -5.66
N ARG A 161 3.67 8.17 -5.98
CA ARG A 161 3.59 9.62 -6.11
C ARG A 161 4.11 10.01 -7.49
N SER A 162 3.33 10.74 -8.27
CA SER A 162 3.80 11.23 -9.57
C SER A 162 4.82 12.35 -9.38
N TYR A 163 5.69 12.56 -10.36
CA TYR A 163 6.58 13.73 -10.37
C TYR A 163 5.79 15.04 -10.51
N THR A 164 4.62 14.99 -11.15
CA THR A 164 3.72 16.14 -11.32
C THR A 164 3.03 16.56 -10.02
N ASP A 165 2.82 15.63 -9.08
CA ASP A 165 2.18 15.94 -7.78
C ASP A 165 3.12 16.77 -6.89
N SER A 166 4.44 16.67 -7.12
CA SER A 166 5.46 17.41 -6.37
C SER A 166 5.82 18.78 -6.95
N LEU A 167 5.28 19.16 -8.11
CA LEU A 167 5.54 20.46 -8.73
C LEU A 167 4.32 21.37 -8.47
N SER A 168 4.52 22.50 -7.78
CA SER A 168 3.47 23.50 -7.62
C SER A 168 3.05 24.02 -9.00
N GLU A 169 1.75 24.30 -9.17
CA GLU A 169 1.18 24.87 -10.42
C GLU A 169 1.94 26.12 -10.89
N ASP A 170 2.53 26.89 -9.97
CA ASP A 170 3.35 28.07 -10.27
C ASP A 170 4.65 27.78 -11.04
N THR A 171 5.16 26.55 -11.00
CA THR A 171 6.40 26.18 -11.72
C THR A 171 6.17 26.05 -13.23
N PHE A 172 4.91 25.94 -13.67
CA PHE A 172 4.55 25.78 -15.08
C PHE A 172 4.23 27.11 -15.79
N ALA A 173 4.19 28.24 -15.08
CA ALA A 173 3.80 29.54 -15.62
C ALA A 173 4.84 30.18 -16.57
N GLY A 174 5.95 29.50 -16.88
CA GLY A 174 7.04 30.07 -17.68
C GLY A 174 7.79 29.10 -18.60
N LEU A 175 7.25 27.91 -18.86
CA LEU A 175 7.85 26.96 -19.79
C LEU A 175 7.14 27.04 -21.15
N ASP A 176 7.85 27.50 -22.17
CA ASP A 176 7.43 27.42 -23.57
C ASP A 176 7.26 25.93 -23.94
N TYR A 177 6.01 25.53 -24.19
CA TYR A 177 5.69 24.17 -24.61
C TYR A 177 5.99 24.05 -26.11
N PHE A 178 6.95 23.19 -26.47
CA PHE A 178 7.20 22.81 -27.86
C PHE A 178 6.25 21.66 -28.24
N ASP A 179 5.27 21.94 -29.11
CA ASP A 179 4.33 20.94 -29.65
C ASP A 179 4.99 20.16 -30.80
N PHE A 180 5.28 18.87 -30.58
CA PHE A 180 5.66 17.96 -31.66
C PHE A 180 4.39 17.31 -32.24
N ARG A 181 3.88 17.88 -33.33
CA ARG A 181 2.86 17.18 -34.14
C ARG A 181 3.54 16.20 -35.09
N LEU A 182 3.44 14.91 -34.77
CA LEU A 182 3.69 13.84 -35.72
C LEU A 182 2.46 12.92 -35.78
N ASN A 183 1.96 12.73 -36.99
CA ASN A 183 0.73 12.02 -37.29
C ASN A 183 0.76 10.60 -36.71
N ASN A 184 -0.25 10.34 -35.87
CA ASN A 184 -0.66 9.10 -35.20
C ASN A 184 0.33 8.57 -34.15
N ALA A 185 0.07 8.95 -32.89
CA ALA A 185 1.06 9.22 -31.85
C ALA A 185 0.92 8.36 -30.58
N CYS A 186 2.07 8.00 -29.98
CA CYS A 186 2.37 8.17 -28.54
C CYS A 186 3.89 7.96 -28.35
N TYR A 187 4.63 8.97 -27.91
CA TYR A 187 6.06 8.85 -27.57
C TYR A 187 6.32 9.23 -26.11
N ILE A 188 7.20 8.45 -25.50
CA ILE A 188 7.83 8.63 -24.18
C ILE A 188 8.83 9.78 -24.27
N SER A 189 8.78 10.73 -23.33
CA SER A 189 9.86 11.70 -23.12
C SER A 189 10.81 11.21 -22.01
N MET A 190 12.11 11.31 -22.27
CA MET A 190 13.16 11.28 -21.25
C MET A 190 13.86 12.65 -21.25
N LEU A 191 14.09 13.20 -20.07
CA LEU A 191 14.82 14.45 -19.84
C LEU A 191 16.32 14.14 -19.64
N TYR A 192 17.19 15.05 -20.11
CA TYR A 192 18.58 15.19 -19.66
C TYR A 192 18.67 16.34 -18.66
#